data_AF-A0A7V2RMG4-F1
#
_entry.id   AF-A0A7V2RMG4-F1
#
_cell.length_a   1.000
_cell.length_b   1.000
_cell.length_c   1.000
_cell.angle_alpha   90.00
_cell.angle_beta   90.00
_cell.angle_gamma   90.00
#
_symmetry.space_group_name_H-M   'P 1'
#
loop_
_entity.id
_entity.type
_entity.pdbx_description
1 polymer ?
#
loop_
_entity_poly.entity_id
_entity_poly.type
_entity_poly.pdbx_seq_one_letter_code
_entity_poly.pdbx_strand_id
1 'polypeptide(L)' 'MLIIDVKNGEGIEKAIRRYRRKHRDTKLRNELRKRKEFTKPSVRRRHEVLKAVYKQRKNLG' A
#
# COMPACT_ATOMS: atom_id res chain seq x y z
N MET A 1 -6.61 -12.36 -2.24
CA MET A 1 -8.00 -12.52 -1.79
C MET A 1 -8.11 -12.04 -0.35
N LEU A 2 -8.93 -11.01 -0.08
CA LEU A 2 -9.04 -10.44 1.27
C LEU A 2 -10.14 -11.16 2.06
N ILE A 3 -9.84 -12.35 2.57
CA ILE A 3 -10.75 -13.11 3.44
C ILE A 3 -10.61 -12.59 4.88
N ILE A 4 -11.73 -12.41 5.57
CA ILE A 4 -11.76 -12.05 6.99
C ILE A 4 -12.74 -12.98 7.67
N ASP A 5 -12.22 -13.77 8.59
CA ASP A 5 -13.04 -14.67 9.37
C ASP A 5 -13.75 -13.85 10.46
N VAL A 6 -15.07 -13.94 10.49
CA VAL A 6 -15.91 -13.34 11.53
C VAL A 6 -16.38 -14.49 12.41
N LYS A 7 -15.97 -14.50 13.69
CA LYS A 7 -16.41 -15.52 14.65
C LYS A 7 -17.75 -15.12 15.27
N ASN A 8 -18.57 -16.12 15.64
CA ASN A 8 -19.84 -15.92 16.31
C ASN A 8 -19.63 -15.13 17.63
N GLY A 9 -20.15 -13.91 17.69
CA GLY A 9 -19.99 -12.97 18.81
C GLY A 9 -19.23 -11.68 18.47
N GLU A 10 -18.63 -11.56 17.29
CA GLU A 10 -18.06 -10.29 16.85
C GLU A 10 -19.09 -9.36 16.21
N GLY A 11 -19.21 -8.16 16.76
CA GLY A 11 -20.00 -7.10 16.15
C GLY A 11 -19.50 -6.76 14.74
N ILE A 12 -20.45 -6.67 13.79
CA ILE A 12 -20.23 -6.38 12.37
C ILE A 12 -19.26 -5.21 12.14
N GLU A 13 -19.32 -4.18 12.98
CA GLU A 13 -18.46 -3.00 12.88
C GLU A 13 -16.95 -3.32 13.00
N LYS A 14 -16.59 -4.28 13.87
CA LYS A 14 -15.19 -4.71 14.05
C LYS A 14 -14.68 -5.44 12.81
N ALA A 15 -15.51 -6.31 12.22
CA ALA A 15 -15.18 -6.99 10.96
C ALA A 15 -14.95 -5.99 9.82
N ILE A 16 -15.83 -5.00 9.67
CA ILE A 16 -15.66 -3.94 8.64
C ILE A 16 -14.38 -3.14 8.88
N ARG A 17 -14.05 -2.80 10.14
CA ARG A 17 -12.82 -2.07 10.48
C ARG A 17 -11.57 -2.86 10.12
N ARG A 18 -11.55 -4.17 10.40
CA ARG A 18 -10.46 -5.06 9.97
C ARG A 18 -10.38 -5.16 8.46
N TYR A 19 -11.51 -5.20 7.75
CA TYR A 19 -11.53 -5.17 6.29
C TYR A 19 -10.89 -3.92 5.71
N ARG A 20 -11.29 -2.75 6.19
CA ARG A 20 -10.71 -1.48 5.74
C ARG A 20 -9.21 -1.42 6.00
N ARG A 21 -8.75 -1.92 7.15
CA ARG A 21 -7.32 -2.01 7.49
C ARG A 21 -6.59 -2.96 6.54
N LYS A 22 -7.06 -4.20 6.40
CA LYS A 22 -6.45 -5.23 5.53
C LYS A 22 -6.38 -4.75 4.08
N HIS A 23 -7.46 -4.16 3.56
CA HIS A 23 -7.49 -3.56 2.23
C HIS A 23 -6.46 -2.44 2.06
N ARG A 24 -6.33 -1.54 3.06
CA ARG A 24 -5.33 -0.46 3.04
C ARG A 24 -3.90 -1.01 3.05
N ASP A 25 -3.64 -2.00 3.89
CA ASP A 25 -2.31 -2.57 4.08
C ASP A 25 -1.84 -3.36 2.85
N THR A 26 -2.76 -4.06 2.17
CA THR A 26 -2.49 -4.75 0.90
C THR A 26 -2.17 -3.77 -0.24
N LYS A 27 -2.53 -2.49 -0.14
CA LYS A 27 -2.22 -1.44 -1.16
C LYS A 27 -2.66 -1.81 -2.58
N LEU A 28 -3.67 -2.67 -2.73
CA LEU A 28 -4.13 -3.20 -4.02
C LEU A 28 -4.43 -2.09 -5.04
N ARG A 29 -5.10 -1.02 -4.59
CA ARG A 29 -5.41 0.15 -5.44
C ARG A 29 -4.15 0.81 -6.00
N ASN A 30 -3.08 0.90 -5.22
CA ASN A 30 -1.82 1.51 -5.66
C ASN A 30 -1.12 0.60 -6.67
N GLU A 31 -1.18 -0.71 -6.46
CA GLU A 31 -0.61 -1.69 -7.38
C GLU A 31 -1.35 -1.71 -8.72
N LEU A 32 -2.68 -1.73 -8.71
CA LEU A 32 -3.49 -1.64 -9.93
C LEU A 32 -3.18 -0.37 -10.72
N ARG A 33 -3.08 0.78 -10.05
CA ARG A 33 -2.68 2.05 -10.69
C ARG A 33 -1.29 1.98 -11.30
N LYS A 34 -0.32 1.39 -10.59
CA LYS A 34 1.06 1.22 -11.11
C LYS A 34 1.14 0.28 -12.30
N ARG A 35 0.31 -0.75 -12.34
CA ARG A 35 0.27 -1.75 -13.42
C ARG A 35 -0.52 -1.29 -14.64
N LYS A 36 -1.30 -0.21 -14.52
CA LYS A 36 -2.11 0.33 -15.63
C LYS A 36 -1.25 0.78 -16.82
N GLU A 37 -0.04 1.27 -16.55
CA GLU A 37 0.86 1.84 -17.56
C GLU A 37 2.24 1.17 -17.48
N PHE A 38 2.86 0.94 -18.64
CA PHE A 38 4.23 0.42 -18.67
C PHE A 38 5.21 1.52 -18.29
N THR A 39 5.98 1.29 -17.22
CA THR A 39 7.06 2.17 -16.80
C THR A 39 8.41 1.53 -17.13
N LYS A 40 9.23 2.20 -17.96
CA LYS A 40 10.57 1.73 -18.30
C LYS A 40 11.43 1.54 -17.03
N PRO A 41 12.25 0.47 -16.93
CA PRO A 41 13.06 0.20 -15.73
C PRO A 41 13.97 1.36 -15.30
N SER A 42 14.53 2.10 -16.27
CA SER A 42 15.37 3.27 -16.01
C SER A 42 14.61 4.39 -15.29
N VAL A 43 13.38 4.66 -15.70
CA VAL A 43 12.52 5.69 -15.09
C VAL A 43 12.14 5.29 -13.67
N ARG A 44 11.81 4.02 -13.45
CA ARG A 44 11.53 3.48 -12.10
C ARG A 44 12.71 3.66 -11.16
N ARG A 45 13.92 3.26 -11.59
CA ARG A 45 15.15 3.38 -10.79
C ARG A 45 15.49 4.83 -10.46
N ARG A 46 15.29 5.75 -11.41
CA ARG A 46 15.50 7.19 -11.18
C ARG A 46 14.60 7.72 -10.05
N HIS A 47 13.31 7.38 -10.07
CA HIS A 47 12.38 7.79 -9.02
C HIS A 47 12.73 7.22 -7.64
N GLU A 48 13.22 5.98 -7.58
CA GLU A 48 13.69 5.36 -6.32
C GLU A 48 14.87 6.13 -5.71
N VAL A 49 15.88 6.46 -6.51
CA VAL A 49 17.06 7.22 -6.06
C VAL A 49 16.67 8.61 -5.57
N LEU A 50 15.86 9.35 -6.34
CA LEU A 50 15.41 10.69 -5.96
C LEU A 50 14.64 10.66 -4.63
N LYS A 51 13.78 9.66 -4.45
CA LYS A 51 13.03 9.47 -3.21
C LYS A 51 13.93 9.12 -2.02
N ALA A 52 14.98 8.33 -2.24
CA ALA A 52 15.96 8.00 -1.21
C ALA A 52 16.75 9.25 -0.77
N VAL A 53 17.25 10.04 -1.73
CA VAL A 53 17.96 11.31 -1.45
C VAL A 53 17.08 12.27 -0.67
N TYR A 54 15.81 12.42 -1.06
CA TYR A 54 14.86 13.27 -0.34
C TYR A 54 14.66 12.82 1.12
N LYS A 55 14.47 11.52 1.35
CA LYS A 55 14.34 10.97 2.71
C LYS A 55 15.62 11.16 3.54
N GLN A 56 16.78 10.91 2.95
CA GLN A 56 18.06 11.07 3.61
C GLN A 56 18.27 12.52 4.05
N ARG A 57 18.02 13.48 3.15
CA ARG A 57 18.06 14.91 3.47
C ARG A 57 17.10 15.29 4.59
N LYS A 58 15.87 14.76 4.57
CA LYS A 58 14.86 15.02 5.61
C LYS A 58 15.24 14.45 6.99
N ASN A 59 16.01 13.38 7.05
CA ASN A 59 16.41 12.74 8.31
C ASN A 59 17.71 13.33 8.90
N LEU A 60 18.47 14.08 8.11
CA LEU A 60 19.74 14.72 8.50
C LEU A 60 19.55 16.15 9.05
N GLY A 61 18.31 16.63 9.11
CA GLY A 61 17.92 17.87 9.78
C GLY A 61 16.79 17.60 10.76
#